data_AF-A0A6I1HEN0-F1
#
_entry.id   AF-A0A6I1HEN0-F1
#
_cell.length_a   1.000
_cell.length_b   1.000
_cell.length_c   1.000
_cell.angle_alpha   90.00
_cell.angle_beta   90.00
_cell.angle_gamma   90.00
#
_symmetry.space_group_name_H-M   'P 1'
#
loop_
_entity.id
_entity.type
_entity.pdbx_description
1 polymer ?
#
loop_
_entity_poly.entity_id
_entity_poly.type
_entity_poly.pdbx_seq_one_letter_code
_entity_poly.pdbx_strand_id
1 'polypeptide(L)'
;MAITATTGDVQTNKAVISASNLLAITANANNAQSLVNNQGQLVAGQLQMNVANLNNASGEIVQTGTGDTVITTGKLDNTAGRVAANSANLALNATVLTNINGKLEHAGAGVLAIN
;
A
#
# COMPACT_ATOMS: atom_id res chain seq x y z
N MET A 1 4.22 -0.35 -14.09
CA MET A 1 2.98 0.45 -14.19
C MET A 1 3.04 1.56 -13.17
N ALA A 2 2.57 2.77 -13.51
CA ALA A 2 2.51 3.90 -12.59
C ALA A 2 1.11 4.53 -12.59
N ILE A 3 0.60 4.89 -11.42
CA ILE A 3 -0.64 5.64 -11.23
C ILE A 3 -0.30 6.90 -10.42
N THR A 4 -0.58 8.06 -10.98
CA THR A 4 -0.27 9.35 -10.34
C THR A 4 -1.50 10.23 -10.31
N ALA A 5 -1.90 10.66 -9.11
CA ALA A 5 -2.92 11.70 -8.93
C ALA A 5 -2.24 13.03 -8.63
N THR A 6 -2.24 13.94 -9.59
CA THR A 6 -1.75 15.32 -9.41
C THR A 6 -2.76 16.19 -8.66
N THR A 7 -4.04 15.81 -8.71
CA THR A 7 -5.14 16.36 -7.92
C THR A 7 -6.12 15.22 -7.58
N GLY A 8 -6.93 15.39 -6.53
CA GLY A 8 -7.91 14.37 -6.11
C GLY A 8 -7.29 13.04 -5.66
N ASP A 9 -8.14 12.03 -5.49
CA ASP A 9 -7.74 10.72 -4.97
C ASP A 9 -7.45 9.70 -6.08
N VAL A 10 -6.68 8.67 -5.75
CA VAL A 10 -6.62 7.43 -6.53
C VAL A 10 -7.67 6.47 -5.96
N GLN A 11 -8.73 6.20 -6.72
CA GLN A 11 -9.82 5.30 -6.32
C GLN A 11 -9.68 3.94 -7.02
N THR A 12 -9.59 2.87 -6.23
CA THR A 12 -9.38 1.49 -6.70
C THR A 12 -10.40 0.51 -6.12
N ASN A 13 -11.50 1.06 -5.59
CA ASN A 13 -12.53 0.28 -4.89
C ASN A 13 -13.10 -0.83 -5.78
N LYS A 14 -13.19 -2.04 -5.24
CA LYS A 14 -13.71 -3.23 -5.92
C LYS A 14 -13.00 -3.61 -7.23
N ALA A 15 -11.88 -2.95 -7.55
CA ALA A 15 -11.10 -3.24 -8.73
C ALA A 15 -10.01 -4.27 -8.43
N VAL A 16 -9.52 -4.93 -9.48
CA VAL A 16 -8.27 -5.70 -9.42
C VAL A 16 -7.25 -4.97 -10.29
N ILE A 17 -6.16 -4.53 -9.67
CA ILE A 17 -5.03 -3.89 -10.34
C ILE A 17 -3.82 -4.80 -10.16
N SER A 18 -3.32 -5.32 -11.28
CA SER A 18 -2.18 -6.25 -11.28
C SER A 18 -1.01 -5.70 -12.09
N ALA A 19 0.20 -5.82 -11.55
CA ALA A 19 1.45 -5.49 -12.23
C ALA A 19 2.48 -6.61 -12.05
N SER A 20 2.97 -7.21 -13.13
CA SER A 20 3.96 -8.30 -13.06
C SER A 20 5.30 -7.87 -12.44
N ASN A 21 5.76 -6.66 -12.71
CA ASN A 21 6.96 -6.06 -12.10
C ASN A 21 6.56 -5.02 -11.05
N LEU A 22 6.63 -3.73 -11.37
CA LEU A 22 6.43 -2.63 -10.44
C LEU A 22 5.03 -2.05 -10.57
N LEU A 23 4.35 -1.87 -9.44
CA LEU A 23 3.25 -0.93 -9.28
C LEU A 23 3.72 0.26 -8.43
N ALA A 24 3.88 1.40 -9.10
CA ALA A 24 4.17 2.67 -8.44
C ALA A 24 2.87 3.47 -8.30
N ILE A 25 2.53 3.92 -7.10
CA ILE A 25 1.37 4.80 -6.86
C ILE A 25 1.83 6.06 -6.15
N THR A 26 1.46 7.21 -6.71
CA THR A 26 1.78 8.54 -6.16
C THR A 26 0.51 9.37 -6.04
N ALA A 27 0.17 9.78 -4.82
CA ALA A 27 -1.03 10.58 -4.52
C ALA A 27 -0.77 11.45 -3.28
N ASN A 28 0.21 12.34 -3.39
CA ASN A 28 0.77 13.12 -2.28
C ASN A 28 1.06 14.59 -2.66
N ALA A 29 0.43 15.10 -3.72
CA ALA A 29 0.50 16.50 -4.11
C ALA A 29 -0.13 17.44 -3.06
N ASN A 30 -1.01 16.93 -2.19
CA ASN A 30 -1.44 17.59 -0.96
C ASN A 30 -1.81 16.57 0.13
N ASN A 31 -1.91 17.03 1.38
CA ASN A 31 -2.12 16.18 2.56
C ASN A 31 -3.52 15.53 2.63
N ALA A 32 -4.50 15.98 1.85
CA ALA A 32 -5.84 15.41 1.83
C ALA A 32 -6.00 14.28 0.80
N GLN A 33 -5.07 14.16 -0.16
CA GLN A 33 -5.15 13.10 -1.17
C GLN A 33 -5.03 11.71 -0.55
N SER A 34 -5.77 10.78 -1.12
CA SER A 34 -5.79 9.40 -0.66
C SER A 34 -5.62 8.43 -1.83
N LEU A 35 -4.92 7.32 -1.58
CA LEU A 35 -5.20 6.06 -2.27
C LEU A 35 -6.30 5.33 -1.49
N VAL A 36 -7.41 5.04 -2.16
CA VAL A 36 -8.55 4.32 -1.58
C VAL A 36 -8.75 2.98 -2.30
N ASN A 37 -8.60 1.89 -1.55
CA ASN A 37 -8.69 0.51 -2.01
C ASN A 37 -9.74 -0.26 -1.21
N ASN A 38 -10.97 0.23 -1.14
CA ASN A 38 -12.03 -0.48 -0.40
C ASN A 38 -12.55 -1.67 -1.20
N GLN A 39 -12.42 -2.88 -0.64
CA GLN A 39 -12.75 -4.15 -1.31
C GLN A 39 -12.03 -4.35 -2.66
N GLY A 40 -10.99 -3.57 -2.92
CA GLY A 40 -10.15 -3.72 -4.11
C GLY A 40 -8.93 -4.58 -3.83
N GLN A 41 -8.23 -4.97 -4.89
CA GLN A 41 -7.02 -5.78 -4.84
C GLN A 41 -5.92 -5.12 -5.67
N LEU A 42 -4.81 -4.79 -5.01
CA LEU A 42 -3.58 -4.31 -5.65
C LEU A 42 -2.53 -5.40 -5.54
N VAL A 43 -2.15 -6.02 -6.65
CA VAL A 43 -1.16 -7.11 -6.68
C VAL A 43 0.01 -6.70 -7.55
N ALA A 44 1.23 -6.78 -7.03
CA ALA A 44 2.41 -6.45 -7.82
C ALA A 44 3.63 -7.33 -7.48
N GLY A 45 4.53 -7.48 -8.46
CA GLY A 45 5.87 -8.02 -8.17
C GLY A 45 6.62 -7.16 -7.16
N GLN A 46 6.52 -5.84 -7.27
CA GLN A 46 7.10 -4.86 -6.36
C GLN A 46 6.12 -3.70 -6.16
N LEU A 47 6.01 -3.22 -4.93
CA LEU A 47 5.22 -2.04 -4.58
C LEU A 47 6.14 -0.86 -4.29
N GLN A 48 5.77 0.31 -4.83
CA GLN A 48 6.31 1.60 -4.43
C GLN A 48 5.14 2.56 -4.21
N MET A 49 4.83 2.86 -2.96
CA MET A 49 3.70 3.74 -2.61
C MET A 49 4.19 4.97 -1.89
N ASN A 50 3.89 6.13 -2.47
CA ASN A 50 4.12 7.43 -1.87
C ASN A 50 2.83 8.25 -1.96
N VAL A 51 2.02 8.15 -0.91
CA VAL A 51 0.66 8.71 -0.87
C VAL A 51 0.50 9.54 0.39
N ALA A 52 -0.32 10.59 0.39
CA ALA A 52 -0.54 11.36 1.62
C ALA A 52 -1.35 10.53 2.63
N ASN A 53 -2.37 9.81 2.15
CA ASN A 53 -3.15 8.88 2.95
C ASN A 53 -3.36 7.57 2.18
N LEU A 54 -3.38 6.46 2.91
CA LEU A 54 -3.67 5.13 2.39
C LEU A 54 -4.87 4.54 3.15
N ASN A 55 -5.98 4.36 2.45
CA ASN A 55 -7.16 3.64 2.94
C ASN A 55 -7.27 2.29 2.23
N ASN A 56 -6.90 1.24 2.94
CA ASN A 56 -7.02 -0.16 2.53
C ASN A 56 -8.11 -0.89 3.34
N ALA A 57 -9.18 -0.21 3.75
CA ALA A 57 -10.24 -0.82 4.54
C ALA A 57 -10.96 -1.92 3.75
N SER A 58 -11.07 -3.13 4.31
CA SER A 58 -11.62 -4.32 3.62
C SER A 58 -10.97 -4.64 2.27
N GLY A 59 -9.81 -4.06 1.96
CA GLY A 59 -9.06 -4.24 0.73
C GLY A 59 -7.85 -5.13 0.89
N GLU A 60 -7.21 -5.43 -0.23
CA GLU A 60 -5.99 -6.24 -0.27
C GLU A 60 -4.88 -5.55 -1.06
N ILE A 61 -3.69 -5.53 -0.49
CA ILE A 61 -2.45 -5.08 -1.12
C ILE A 61 -1.43 -6.19 -0.98
N VAL A 62 -0.95 -6.75 -2.09
CA VAL A 62 -0.05 -7.90 -2.12
C VAL A 62 1.17 -7.59 -2.97
N GLN A 63 2.34 -7.73 -2.38
CA GLN A 63 3.60 -7.84 -3.11
C GLN A 63 4.09 -9.27 -3.16
N THR A 64 4.41 -9.75 -4.36
CA THR A 64 4.85 -11.13 -4.59
C THR A 64 6.36 -11.29 -4.76
N GLY A 65 7.07 -10.25 -5.20
CA GLY A 65 8.52 -10.26 -5.38
C GLY A 65 9.29 -9.99 -4.09
N THR A 66 10.59 -10.30 -4.14
CA THR A 66 11.50 -10.34 -2.99
C THR A 66 12.37 -9.09 -2.84
N GLY A 67 12.19 -8.08 -3.68
CA GLY A 67 12.90 -6.81 -3.54
C GLY A 67 12.40 -6.03 -2.32
N ASP A 68 13.26 -5.17 -1.76
CA ASP A 68 12.90 -4.31 -0.64
C ASP A 68 11.72 -3.41 -0.98
N THR A 69 10.82 -3.23 -0.02
CA THR A 69 9.58 -2.49 -0.20
C THR A 69 9.51 -1.33 0.76
N VAL A 70 9.11 -0.18 0.23
CA VAL A 70 8.82 1.00 1.02
C VAL A 70 7.40 1.47 0.72
N ILE A 71 6.60 1.56 1.77
CA ILE A 71 5.30 2.22 1.76
C ILE A 71 5.44 3.47 2.61
N THR A 72 5.29 4.64 1.99
CA THR A 72 5.33 5.93 2.68
C THR A 72 3.96 6.58 2.61
N THR A 73 3.39 6.85 3.79
CA THR A 73 2.11 7.53 3.93
C THR A 73 2.03 8.38 5.20
N GLY A 74 1.17 9.39 5.23
CA GLY A 74 0.87 10.10 6.47
C GLY A 74 -0.02 9.25 7.38
N LYS A 75 -1.20 8.87 6.87
CA LYS A 75 -2.12 7.95 7.54
C LYS A 75 -2.24 6.63 6.77
N LEU A 76 -2.18 5.51 7.47
CA LEU A 76 -2.60 4.21 6.98
C LEU A 76 -3.81 3.72 7.76
N ASP A 77 -4.93 3.51 7.07
CA ASP A 77 -6.08 2.75 7.58
C ASP A 77 -6.15 1.40 6.86
N ASN A 78 -5.91 0.32 7.60
CA ASN A 78 -5.99 -1.07 7.14
C ASN A 78 -7.11 -1.83 7.86
N THR A 79 -8.20 -1.15 8.23
CA THR A 79 -9.31 -1.77 8.98
C THR A 79 -9.98 -2.89 8.19
N ALA A 80 -10.02 -4.10 8.76
CA ALA A 80 -10.49 -5.32 8.07
C ALA A 80 -9.79 -5.60 6.72
N GLY A 81 -8.65 -4.95 6.46
CA GLY A 81 -7.87 -5.08 5.24
C GLY A 81 -6.66 -5.97 5.42
N ARG A 82 -5.91 -6.17 4.33
CA ARG A 82 -4.67 -6.92 4.31
C ARG A 82 -3.61 -6.20 3.49
N VAL A 83 -2.43 -6.02 4.08
CA VAL A 83 -1.19 -5.68 3.37
C VAL A 83 -0.22 -6.84 3.58
N ALA A 84 0.21 -7.47 2.50
CA ALA A 84 1.15 -8.58 2.52
C ALA A 84 2.33 -8.32 1.60
N ALA A 85 3.55 -8.53 2.08
CA ALA A 85 4.75 -8.36 1.29
C ALA A 85 5.69 -9.56 1.42
N ASN A 86 6.10 -10.10 0.27
CA ASN A 86 7.15 -11.12 0.15
C ASN A 86 8.55 -10.51 -0.01
N SER A 87 8.71 -9.21 0.26
CA SER A 87 9.97 -8.47 0.12
C SER A 87 11.08 -9.04 1.00
N ALA A 88 12.34 -8.72 0.72
CA ALA A 88 13.44 -9.01 1.64
C ALA A 88 13.28 -8.20 2.93
N ASN A 89 13.08 -6.88 2.82
CA ASN A 89 12.67 -6.00 3.91
C ASN A 89 11.39 -5.25 3.54
N LEU A 90 10.55 -4.94 4.55
CA LEU A 90 9.41 -4.05 4.41
C LEU A 90 9.56 -2.87 5.38
N ALA A 91 9.69 -1.66 4.84
CA ALA A 91 9.56 -0.43 5.59
C ALA A 91 8.17 0.19 5.37
N LEU A 92 7.36 0.22 6.44
CA LEU A 92 6.09 0.91 6.48
C LEU A 92 6.26 2.20 7.29
N ASN A 93 6.42 3.32 6.57
CA ASN A 93 6.57 4.63 7.16
C ASN A 93 5.19 5.29 7.21
N ALA A 94 4.59 5.36 8.40
CA ALA A 94 3.26 5.89 8.60
C ALA A 94 3.17 6.67 9.91
N THR A 95 2.90 7.98 9.83
CA THR A 95 2.72 8.82 11.03
C THR A 95 1.58 8.33 11.91
N VAL A 96 0.50 7.83 11.29
CA VAL A 96 -0.62 7.19 12.00
C VAL A 96 -0.96 5.87 11.31
N LEU A 97 -0.89 4.78 12.07
CA LEU A 97 -1.28 3.44 11.62
C LEU A 97 -2.53 2.96 12.37
N THR A 98 -3.59 2.65 11.63
CA THR A 98 -4.78 1.94 12.10
C THR A 98 -4.85 0.58 11.43
N ASN A 99 -4.79 -0.51 12.21
CA ASN A 99 -4.87 -1.89 11.72
C ASN A 99 -5.91 -2.70 12.50
N ILE A 100 -7.14 -2.18 12.58
CA ILE A 100 -8.22 -2.80 13.37
C ILE A 100 -8.80 -3.99 12.59
N ASN A 101 -8.77 -5.19 13.16
CA ASN A 101 -9.19 -6.43 12.46
C ASN A 101 -8.50 -6.66 11.11
N GLY A 102 -7.37 -5.97 10.86
CA GLY A 102 -6.60 -6.06 9.64
C GLY A 102 -5.33 -6.87 9.81
N LYS A 103 -4.66 -7.15 8.70
CA LYS A 103 -3.41 -7.90 8.67
C LYS A 103 -2.30 -7.12 7.98
N LEU A 104 -1.14 -7.06 8.63
CA LEU A 104 0.13 -6.66 8.05
C LEU A 104 1.04 -7.87 8.09
N GLU A 105 1.41 -8.39 6.93
CA GLU A 105 2.12 -9.66 6.79
C GLU A 105 3.43 -9.43 6.03
N HIS A 106 4.54 -9.84 6.62
CA HIS A 106 5.84 -9.86 5.97
C HIS A 106 6.33 -11.30 5.91
N ALA A 107 6.43 -11.85 4.71
CA ALA A 107 6.89 -13.22 4.47
C ALA A 107 8.41 -13.28 4.17
N GLY A 108 9.06 -12.11 4.11
CA GLY A 108 10.50 -11.98 3.93
C GLY A 108 11.30 -12.51 5.12
N ALA A 109 12.55 -12.88 4.85
CA ALA A 109 13.50 -13.28 5.89
C ALA A 109 14.18 -12.08 6.59
N GLY A 110 13.98 -10.85 6.10
CA GLY A 110 14.55 -9.64 6.66
C GLY A 110 13.62 -8.94 7.65
N VAL A 111 13.65 -7.61 7.65
CA VAL A 111 13.01 -6.79 8.67
C VAL A 111 11.68 -6.23 8.17
N LEU A 112 10.63 -6.42 8.98
CA LEU A 112 9.46 -5.54 8.97
C LEU A 112 9.73 -4.37 9.92
N ALA A 113 9.93 -3.17 9.37
CA ALA A 113 10.03 -1.93 10.12
C ALA A 113 8.73 -1.14 10.00
N ILE A 114 8.17 -0.73 11.14
CA ILE A 114 7.02 0.18 11.22
C ILE A 114 7.52 1.44 11.92
N ASN A 115 7.58 2.55 11.18
CA ASN A 115 8.20 3.81 11.60
C ASN A 115 7.19 4.95 11.68
#